data_AF-A0A8K0PB60-F1
#
_entry.id   AF-A0A8K0PB60-F1
#
_cell.length_a   1.000
_cell.length_b   1.000
_cell.length_c   1.000
_cell.angle_alpha   90.00
_cell.angle_beta   90.00
_cell.angle_gamma   90.00
#
_symmetry.space_group_name_H-M   'P 1'
#
loop_
_entity.id
_entity.type
_entity.pdbx_description
1 polymer ?
#
loop_
_entity_poly.entity_id
_entity_poly.type
_entity_poly.pdbx_seq_one_letter_code
_entity_poly.pdbx_strand_id
1 'polypeptide(L)'
;MDPYCIRRGFLFSHFGSHFVSEHPKIKELYKQVDMSDLEGDLLVMFQKRFRWILIPIFCFLLPVNAPVEYWNESILVSVFVIGFLRHALVTNISWLVNSSSCIWGLRLGDRYLPLLNSLFYEESWSVIIGNRKPLCCRYPSGEDDLVFIVSKTFWPAYHYLVPNDYRSEEFGGYGSGLTTFFIQAHLSLGTAWEAKTTNSTMIKDAIKQAVKRKRLLRDCIAGKIEKSHEFHVK
;
A
#
# COMPACT_ATOMS: atom_id res chain seq x y z
N MET A 1 16.49 9.47 -2.63
CA MET A 1 16.36 8.93 -4.00
C MET A 1 15.58 7.65 -3.86
N ASP A 2 14.58 7.43 -4.71
CA ASP A 2 13.74 6.25 -4.69
C ASP A 2 14.29 5.19 -5.66
N PRO A 3 14.48 3.91 -5.24
CA PRO A 3 14.88 2.82 -6.15
C PRO A 3 13.90 2.63 -7.31
N TYR A 4 12.60 2.86 -7.09
CA TYR A 4 11.54 2.70 -8.08
C TYR A 4 11.12 4.04 -8.69
N CYS A 5 12.10 4.91 -8.97
CA CYS A 5 11.86 6.29 -9.35
C CYS A 5 10.88 6.47 -10.53
N ILE A 6 9.69 6.97 -10.21
CA ILE A 6 8.59 7.31 -11.14
C ILE A 6 9.04 8.32 -12.21
N ARG A 7 9.98 9.21 -11.89
CA ARG A 7 10.47 10.23 -12.84
C ARG A 7 11.18 9.63 -14.06
N ARG A 8 11.65 8.39 -13.98
CA ARG A 8 12.26 7.67 -15.11
C ARG A 8 11.22 7.01 -16.03
N GLY A 9 9.94 7.13 -15.71
CA GLY A 9 8.82 6.61 -16.49
C GLY A 9 8.28 5.29 -15.97
N PHE A 10 7.09 4.94 -16.44
CA PHE A 10 6.33 3.75 -16.01
C PHE A 10 7.09 2.44 -16.21
N LEU A 11 7.69 2.22 -17.38
CA LEU A 11 8.41 0.97 -17.67
C LEU A 11 9.63 0.78 -16.75
N PHE A 12 10.30 1.87 -16.38
CA PHE A 12 11.41 1.82 -15.44
C PHE A 12 10.92 1.47 -14.03
N SER A 13 9.86 2.11 -13.53
CA SER A 13 9.35 1.81 -12.18
C SER A 13 8.70 0.43 -12.08
N HIS A 14 8.09 -0.08 -13.15
CA HIS A 14 7.39 -1.36 -13.17
C HIS A 14 8.32 -2.57 -13.38
N PHE A 15 9.21 -2.52 -14.39
CA PHE A 15 10.09 -3.64 -14.73
C PHE A 15 11.57 -3.25 -14.64
N GLY A 16 11.96 -2.13 -15.24
CA GLY A 16 13.36 -1.80 -15.49
C GLY A 16 14.23 -1.68 -14.24
N SER A 17 13.66 -1.21 -13.13
CA SER A 17 14.33 -1.08 -11.84
C SER A 17 14.91 -2.39 -11.32
N HIS A 18 14.26 -3.54 -11.59
CA HIS A 18 14.71 -4.86 -11.14
C HIS A 18 15.90 -5.39 -11.93
N PHE A 19 16.13 -4.89 -13.15
CA PHE A 19 17.21 -5.33 -14.03
C PHE A 19 18.41 -4.38 -14.03
N VAL A 20 18.31 -3.25 -13.34
CA VAL A 20 19.34 -2.23 -13.30
C VAL A 20 20.00 -2.21 -11.92
N SER A 21 21.33 -2.17 -11.91
CA SER A 21 22.10 -2.00 -10.70
C SER A 21 21.72 -0.70 -9.97
N GLU A 22 21.51 -0.81 -8.67
CA GLU A 22 21.14 0.33 -7.84
C GLU A 22 22.20 1.43 -7.86
N HIS A 23 21.74 2.68 -7.81
CA HIS A 23 22.61 3.84 -7.75
C HIS A 23 23.44 3.86 -6.45
N PRO A 24 24.74 4.23 -6.47
CA PRO A 24 25.61 4.19 -5.28
C PRO A 24 25.05 4.96 -4.08
N LYS A 25 24.43 6.13 -4.33
CA LYS A 25 23.76 6.94 -3.31
C LYS A 25 22.63 6.20 -2.56
N ILE A 26 21.93 5.27 -3.21
CA ILE A 26 20.88 4.47 -2.55
C ILE A 26 21.53 3.47 -1.58
N LYS A 27 22.64 2.85 -1.99
CA LYS A 27 23.42 1.93 -1.15
C LYS A 27 23.99 2.63 0.09
N GLU A 28 24.40 3.89 -0.04
CA GLU A 28 24.83 4.71 1.10
C GLU A 28 23.66 4.99 2.05
N LEU A 29 22.47 5.29 1.53
CA LEU A 29 21.27 5.51 2.35
C LEU A 29 20.83 4.23 3.08
N TYR A 30 20.91 3.06 2.44
CA TYR A 30 20.57 1.79 3.10
C TYR A 30 21.46 1.50 4.31
N LYS A 31 22.74 1.88 4.27
CA LYS A 31 23.66 1.71 5.41
C LYS A 31 23.31 2.60 6.61
N GLN A 32 22.52 3.65 6.38
CA GLN A 32 22.07 4.56 7.44
C GLN A 32 20.77 4.09 8.10
N VAL A 33 20.06 3.13 7.50
CA VAL A 33 18.84 2.56 8.06
C VAL A 33 19.23 1.54 9.12
N ASP A 34 18.73 1.75 10.35
CA ASP A 34 18.85 0.78 11.42
C ASP A 34 17.97 -0.45 11.10
N MET A 35 18.57 -1.63 11.17
CA MET A 35 17.93 -2.93 10.89
C MET A 35 18.08 -3.89 12.08
N SER A 36 18.46 -3.37 13.25
CA SER A 36 18.71 -4.17 14.46
C SER A 36 17.47 -4.92 14.94
N ASP A 37 16.29 -4.38 14.69
CA ASP A 37 14.98 -5.01 14.96
C ASP A 37 14.80 -6.32 14.18
N LEU A 38 15.10 -6.30 12.88
CA LEU A 38 14.96 -7.47 12.00
C LEU A 38 16.09 -8.49 12.20
N GLU A 39 17.29 -8.03 12.53
CA GLU A 39 18.43 -8.92 12.81
C GLU A 39 18.31 -9.64 14.17
N GLY A 40 17.59 -9.04 15.13
CA GLY A 40 17.27 -9.66 16.42
C GLY A 40 16.18 -10.73 16.36
N ASP A 41 15.35 -10.73 15.31
CA ASP A 41 14.26 -11.70 15.16
C ASP A 41 14.76 -13.03 14.57
N LEU A 42 14.69 -14.09 15.40
CA LEU A 42 15.12 -15.44 15.04
C LEU A 42 14.35 -16.01 13.84
N LEU A 43 13.05 -15.72 13.72
CA LEU A 43 12.21 -16.24 12.64
C LEU A 43 12.57 -15.57 11.32
N VAL A 44 12.77 -14.24 11.33
CA VAL A 44 13.21 -13.47 10.16
C VAL A 44 14.59 -13.95 9.70
N MET A 45 15.52 -14.15 10.63
CA MET A 45 16.87 -14.62 10.31
C MET A 45 16.89 -16.08 9.82
N PHE A 46 16.04 -16.94 10.37
CA PHE A 46 15.80 -18.29 9.84
C PHE A 46 15.29 -18.24 8.39
N GLN A 47 14.25 -17.44 8.14
CA GLN A 47 13.69 -17.25 6.81
C GLN A 47 14.74 -16.71 5.82
N LYS A 48 15.54 -15.70 6.22
CA LYS A 48 16.64 -15.15 5.42
C LYS A 48 17.72 -16.20 5.10
N ARG A 49 18.08 -17.06 6.07
CA ARG A 49 19.09 -18.12 5.91
C ARG A 49 18.64 -19.22 4.95
N PHE A 50 17.38 -19.66 5.06
CA PHE A 50 16.85 -20.78 4.28
C PHE A 50 16.00 -20.37 3.08
N ARG A 51 15.89 -19.07 2.76
CA ARG A 51 15.02 -18.56 1.67
C ARG A 51 15.22 -19.25 0.33
N TRP A 52 16.46 -19.61 -0.02
CA TRP A 52 16.77 -20.28 -1.29
C TRP A 52 16.20 -21.69 -1.38
N ILE A 53 15.89 -22.32 -0.24
CA ILE A 53 15.23 -23.63 -0.15
C ILE A 53 13.71 -23.44 0.03
N LEU A 54 13.29 -22.50 0.88
CA LEU A 54 11.87 -22.27 1.17
C LEU A 54 11.10 -21.76 -0.07
N ILE A 55 11.66 -20.83 -0.83
CA ILE A 55 11.00 -20.26 -2.02
C ILE A 55 10.65 -21.34 -3.06
N PRO A 56 11.57 -22.19 -3.56
CA PRO A 56 11.20 -23.20 -4.56
C PRO A 56 10.17 -24.20 -4.04
N ILE A 57 10.22 -24.57 -2.75
CA ILE A 57 9.26 -25.50 -2.15
C ILE A 57 7.86 -24.88 -2.08
N PHE A 58 7.72 -23.71 -1.47
CA PHE A 58 6.40 -23.11 -1.21
C PHE A 58 5.83 -22.35 -2.40
N CYS A 59 6.67 -21.79 -3.28
CA CYS A 59 6.18 -21.02 -4.43
C CYS A 59 5.95 -21.87 -5.69
N PHE A 60 6.70 -22.97 -5.86
CA PHE A 60 6.62 -23.77 -7.09
C PHE A 60 6.26 -25.24 -6.81
N LEU A 61 7.01 -25.95 -5.98
CA LEU A 61 6.83 -27.39 -5.80
C LEU A 61 5.45 -27.74 -5.22
N LEU A 62 5.09 -27.10 -4.10
CA LEU A 62 3.81 -27.37 -3.43
C LEU A 62 2.61 -26.89 -4.26
N PRO A 63 2.58 -25.66 -4.81
CA PRO A 63 1.46 -25.21 -5.63
C PRO A 63 1.27 -26.01 -6.92
N VAL A 64 2.35 -26.47 -7.57
CA VAL A 64 2.26 -27.27 -8.80
C VAL A 64 1.89 -28.73 -8.49
N ASN A 65 2.32 -29.28 -7.35
CA ASN A 65 1.99 -30.66 -6.99
C ASN A 65 0.52 -30.83 -6.55
N ALA A 66 -0.05 -29.82 -5.89
CA ALA A 66 -1.41 -29.93 -5.34
C ALA A 66 -2.51 -30.23 -6.40
N PRO A 67 -2.58 -29.56 -7.56
CA PRO A 67 -3.53 -29.89 -8.63
C PRO A 67 -3.37 -31.31 -9.18
N VAL A 68 -2.12 -31.77 -9.31
CA VAL A 68 -1.81 -33.09 -9.88
C VAL A 68 -2.25 -34.20 -8.93
N GLU A 69 -1.94 -34.06 -7.64
CA GLU A 69 -2.24 -35.10 -6.64
C GLU A 69 -3.71 -35.11 -6.20
N TYR A 70 -4.30 -33.94 -5.91
CA TYR A 70 -5.63 -33.87 -5.29
C TYR A 70 -6.77 -33.71 -6.31
N TRP A 71 -6.50 -33.16 -7.50
CA TRP A 71 -7.52 -32.90 -8.54
C TRP A 71 -7.31 -33.71 -9.82
N ASN A 72 -6.32 -34.61 -9.87
CA ASN A 72 -5.95 -35.40 -11.05
C ASN A 72 -5.76 -34.54 -12.32
N GLU A 73 -5.24 -33.33 -12.16
CA GLU A 73 -4.98 -32.42 -13.28
C GLU A 73 -3.72 -32.82 -14.06
N SER A 74 -3.67 -32.42 -15.33
CA SER A 74 -2.48 -32.64 -16.17
C SER A 74 -1.28 -31.87 -15.61
N ILE A 75 -0.11 -32.52 -15.55
CA ILE A 75 1.15 -31.92 -15.12
C ILE A 75 1.46 -30.65 -15.93
N LEU A 76 1.17 -30.67 -17.23
CA LEU A 76 1.40 -29.51 -18.10
C LEU A 76 0.53 -28.32 -17.70
N VAL A 77 -0.76 -28.55 -17.43
CA VAL A 77 -1.68 -27.50 -17.00
C VAL A 77 -1.23 -26.94 -15.66
N SER A 78 -0.86 -27.80 -14.72
CA SER A 78 -0.39 -27.36 -13.41
C SER A 78 0.87 -26.50 -13.49
N VAL A 79 1.87 -26.92 -14.27
CA VAL A 79 3.13 -26.17 -14.45
C VAL A 79 2.90 -24.82 -15.15
N PHE A 80 2.15 -24.78 -16.26
CA PHE A 80 1.96 -23.55 -17.01
C PHE A 80 1.00 -22.56 -16.34
N VAL A 81 -0.09 -23.05 -15.76
CA VAL A 81 -1.13 -22.19 -15.15
C VAL A 81 -0.75 -21.83 -13.71
N ILE A 82 -0.54 -22.82 -12.85
CA ILE A 82 -0.29 -22.58 -11.41
C ILE A 82 1.17 -22.24 -11.13
N GLY A 83 2.11 -22.74 -11.94
CA GLY A 83 3.50 -22.34 -11.89
C GLY A 83 3.72 -20.97 -12.53
N PHE A 84 3.78 -20.93 -13.87
CA PHE A 84 4.21 -19.73 -14.60
C PHE A 84 3.19 -18.60 -14.62
N LEU A 85 1.95 -18.85 -15.03
CA LEU A 85 0.95 -17.79 -15.18
C LEU A 85 0.61 -17.14 -13.83
N ARG A 86 0.35 -17.94 -12.80
CA ARG A 86 0.12 -17.42 -11.44
C ARG A 86 1.31 -16.59 -10.96
N HIS A 87 2.53 -17.10 -11.10
CA HIS A 87 3.72 -16.36 -10.66
C HIS A 87 3.90 -15.05 -11.43
N ALA A 88 3.65 -15.05 -12.74
CA ALA A 88 3.68 -13.85 -13.57
C ALA A 88 2.62 -12.84 -13.12
N LEU A 89 1.37 -13.26 -12.90
CA LEU A 89 0.28 -12.37 -12.46
C LEU A 89 0.58 -11.75 -11.08
N VAL A 90 0.94 -12.57 -10.09
CA VAL A 90 1.25 -12.09 -8.73
C VAL A 90 2.42 -11.11 -8.74
N THR A 91 3.46 -11.40 -9.51
CA THR A 91 4.63 -10.52 -9.63
C THR A 91 4.27 -9.19 -10.30
N ASN A 92 3.47 -9.23 -11.38
CA ASN A 92 3.01 -8.01 -12.05
C ASN A 92 2.11 -7.15 -11.14
N ILE A 93 1.19 -7.76 -10.38
CA ILE A 93 0.36 -7.04 -9.41
C ILE A 93 1.24 -6.38 -8.34
N SER A 94 2.24 -7.10 -7.83
CA SER A 94 3.18 -6.57 -6.83
C SER A 94 3.97 -5.36 -7.37
N TRP A 95 4.50 -5.47 -8.60
CA TRP A 95 5.23 -4.39 -9.26
C TRP A 95 4.34 -3.21 -9.66
N LEU A 96 3.04 -3.43 -9.79
CA LEU A 96 2.09 -2.38 -10.14
C LEU A 96 1.94 -1.37 -9.00
N VAL A 97 2.13 -1.77 -7.74
CA VAL A 97 2.11 -0.84 -6.59
C VAL A 97 3.15 0.28 -6.77
N ASN A 98 4.34 -0.06 -7.27
CA ASN A 98 5.41 0.90 -7.51
C ASN A 98 5.13 1.80 -8.73
N SER A 99 4.59 1.24 -9.81
CA SER A 99 4.41 1.95 -11.08
C SER A 99 3.09 2.70 -11.20
N SER A 100 2.09 2.34 -10.41
CA SER A 100 0.76 2.97 -10.38
C SER A 100 0.80 4.45 -10.06
N SER A 101 1.78 4.88 -9.27
CA SER A 101 1.99 6.29 -8.97
C SER A 101 2.41 7.11 -10.20
N CYS A 102 2.88 6.48 -11.30
CA CYS A 102 3.07 7.16 -12.58
C CYS A 102 1.74 7.46 -13.30
N ILE A 103 0.72 6.61 -13.10
CA ILE A 103 -0.56 6.66 -13.82
C ILE A 103 -1.61 7.42 -12.99
N TRP A 104 -1.71 7.08 -11.71
CA TRP A 104 -2.72 7.58 -10.77
C TRP A 104 -2.11 8.36 -9.60
N GLY A 105 -0.79 8.51 -9.54
CA GLY A 105 -0.15 9.23 -8.45
C GLY A 105 -0.35 10.75 -8.52
N LEU A 106 -0.24 11.36 -7.36
CA LEU A 106 -0.15 12.80 -7.17
C LEU A 106 1.00 13.39 -8.00
N ARG A 107 0.76 14.46 -8.76
CA ARG A 107 1.84 15.16 -9.46
C ARG A 107 2.68 15.93 -8.44
N LEU A 108 4.00 15.95 -8.65
CA LEU A 108 5.02 16.54 -7.77
C LEU A 108 4.92 18.08 -7.54
N GLY A 109 3.78 18.71 -7.81
CA GLY A 109 3.46 20.10 -7.46
C GLY A 109 2.10 20.27 -6.78
N ASP A 110 1.34 19.19 -6.61
CA ASP A 110 0.01 19.24 -5.99
C ASP A 110 0.16 19.33 -4.47
N ARG A 111 -0.35 20.43 -3.89
CA ARG A 111 -0.31 20.65 -2.43
C ARG A 111 -1.23 19.71 -1.64
N TYR A 112 -2.16 19.04 -2.32
CA TYR A 112 -3.29 18.31 -1.74
C TYR A 112 -3.58 17.04 -2.56
N LEU A 113 -3.98 15.92 -1.93
CA LEU A 113 -4.55 14.75 -2.61
C LEU A 113 -5.69 15.17 -3.56
N PRO A 114 -5.82 14.61 -4.79
CA PRO A 114 -6.98 14.84 -5.66
C PRO A 114 -8.32 14.58 -4.97
N LEU A 115 -8.35 13.64 -4.02
CA LEU A 115 -9.52 13.32 -3.19
C LEU A 115 -9.92 14.46 -2.23
N LEU A 116 -9.02 15.42 -1.97
CA LEU A 116 -9.34 16.65 -1.25
C LEU A 116 -10.20 17.58 -2.08
N ASN A 117 -10.10 17.53 -3.40
CA ASN A 117 -11.03 18.29 -4.22
C ASN A 117 -12.45 17.72 -4.06
N SER A 118 -12.68 16.41 -3.99
CA SER A 118 -14.06 15.90 -3.79
C SER A 118 -14.60 16.17 -2.37
N LEU A 119 -13.80 15.99 -1.31
CA LEU A 119 -14.24 16.21 0.08
C LEU A 119 -14.44 17.69 0.45
N PHE A 120 -13.66 18.61 -0.11
CA PHE A 120 -13.91 20.05 0.06
C PHE A 120 -15.03 20.57 -0.84
N TYR A 121 -15.46 19.79 -1.85
CA TYR A 121 -16.49 20.24 -2.78
C TYR A 121 -17.91 20.22 -2.17
N GLU A 122 -18.17 19.44 -1.12
CA GLU A 122 -19.48 19.46 -0.44
C GLU A 122 -19.65 20.60 0.58
N GLU A 123 -18.61 21.03 1.31
CA GLU A 123 -18.78 22.01 2.41
C GLU A 123 -18.50 23.48 2.02
N SER A 124 -17.92 23.78 0.84
CA SER A 124 -17.39 25.13 0.56
C SER A 124 -17.94 25.88 -0.67
N TRP A 125 -18.80 25.26 -1.49
CA TRP A 125 -19.13 25.82 -2.82
C TRP A 125 -20.39 26.70 -2.92
N SER A 126 -21.08 27.01 -1.83
CA SER A 126 -22.18 27.99 -1.88
C SER A 126 -21.71 29.45 -2.03
N VAL A 127 -20.41 29.74 -1.82
CA VAL A 127 -19.95 31.12 -1.62
C VAL A 127 -19.03 31.66 -2.73
N ILE A 128 -18.32 30.85 -3.53
CA ILE A 128 -17.17 31.40 -4.28
C ILE A 128 -17.27 31.44 -5.81
N ILE A 129 -17.89 30.51 -6.56
CA ILE A 129 -17.97 30.67 -8.03
C ILE A 129 -19.23 30.02 -8.62
N GLY A 130 -20.00 30.81 -9.36
CA GLY A 130 -21.18 30.37 -10.09
C GLY A 130 -20.92 29.33 -11.19
N ASN A 131 -21.92 28.47 -11.39
CA ASN A 131 -22.27 27.78 -12.63
C ASN A 131 -21.16 27.10 -13.43
N ARG A 132 -20.44 26.14 -12.82
CA ARG A 132 -20.07 24.92 -13.56
C ARG A 132 -20.34 23.71 -12.69
N LYS A 133 -21.24 22.82 -13.13
CA LYS A 133 -21.39 21.49 -12.52
C LYS A 133 -20.21 20.63 -12.95
N PRO A 134 -19.40 20.07 -12.04
CA PRO A 134 -18.50 18.98 -12.37
C PRO A 134 -19.10 17.66 -11.86
N LEU A 135 -19.11 16.71 -12.79
CA LEU A 135 -19.37 15.28 -12.65
C LEU A 135 -19.39 14.73 -11.20
N CYS A 136 -20.56 14.31 -10.74
CA CYS A 136 -20.73 13.49 -9.55
C CYS A 136 -20.00 12.14 -9.76
N CYS A 137 -18.81 11.98 -9.20
CA CYS A 137 -18.25 10.67 -8.95
C CYS A 137 -18.71 10.23 -7.55
N ARG A 138 -19.84 9.54 -7.50
CA ARG A 138 -20.26 8.77 -6.32
C ARG A 138 -19.24 7.66 -6.11
N TYR A 139 -18.53 7.66 -4.99
CA TYR A 139 -17.58 6.60 -4.66
C TYR A 139 -18.35 5.35 -4.22
N PRO A 140 -18.18 4.21 -4.89
CA PRO A 140 -18.70 2.95 -4.40
C PRO A 140 -17.94 2.57 -3.12
N SER A 141 -18.71 2.28 -2.07
CA SER A 141 -18.22 1.70 -0.84
C SER A 141 -17.95 0.21 -1.05
N GLY A 142 -16.68 -0.19 -1.01
CA GLY A 142 -16.23 -1.58 -1.09
C GLY A 142 -15.55 -1.91 -2.42
N GLU A 143 -14.32 -2.41 -2.37
CA GLU A 143 -14.00 -3.85 -2.35
C GLU A 143 -12.46 -4.03 -2.55
N ASP A 144 -12.01 -5.27 -2.63
CA ASP A 144 -10.66 -5.87 -2.49
C ASP A 144 -9.48 -5.25 -3.26
N ASP A 145 -8.24 -5.72 -3.06
CA ASP A 145 -7.00 -5.25 -3.75
C ASP A 145 -7.11 -5.09 -5.30
N LEU A 146 -8.09 -5.71 -5.96
CA LEU A 146 -8.44 -5.51 -7.38
C LEU A 146 -9.12 -4.15 -7.69
N VAL A 147 -9.73 -3.51 -6.69
CA VAL A 147 -10.26 -2.13 -6.68
C VAL A 147 -9.17 -1.10 -6.93
N PHE A 148 -7.91 -1.46 -6.75
CA PHE A 148 -6.78 -0.67 -7.21
C PHE A 148 -6.87 -0.30 -8.71
N ILE A 149 -7.31 -1.26 -9.54
CA ILE A 149 -7.35 -1.11 -11.00
C ILE A 149 -8.64 -0.41 -11.45
N VAL A 150 -9.75 -0.62 -10.74
CA VAL A 150 -11.09 -0.16 -11.15
C VAL A 150 -11.51 1.15 -10.47
N SER A 151 -11.12 1.36 -9.21
CA SER A 151 -11.77 2.32 -8.31
C SER A 151 -10.91 3.53 -7.98
N LYS A 152 -9.66 3.59 -8.47
CA LYS A 152 -8.73 4.72 -8.26
C LYS A 152 -8.53 5.07 -6.77
N THR A 153 -8.25 4.07 -5.95
CA THR A 153 -7.93 4.28 -4.53
C THR A 153 -6.54 4.89 -4.36
N PHE A 154 -6.38 5.93 -3.54
CA PHE A 154 -5.09 6.59 -3.31
C PHE A 154 -4.39 6.08 -2.04
N TRP A 155 -4.64 4.83 -1.64
CA TRP A 155 -3.97 4.22 -0.48
C TRP A 155 -2.44 4.38 -0.53
N PRO A 156 -1.74 4.29 -1.69
CA PRO A 156 -0.28 4.33 -1.66
C PRO A 156 0.21 5.67 -1.16
N ALA A 157 -0.45 6.75 -1.60
CA ALA A 157 -0.18 8.09 -1.12
C ALA A 157 -0.50 8.25 0.37
N TYR A 158 -1.57 7.63 0.86
CA TYR A 158 -1.90 7.58 2.28
C TYR A 158 -0.82 6.85 3.10
N HIS A 159 -0.43 5.65 2.69
CA HIS A 159 0.59 4.86 3.35
C HIS A 159 1.95 5.60 3.42
N TYR A 160 2.31 6.36 2.39
CA TYR A 160 3.49 7.23 2.43
C TYR A 160 3.39 8.44 3.38
N LEU A 161 2.17 8.87 3.73
CA LEU A 161 1.93 9.94 4.70
C LEU A 161 1.87 9.41 6.13
N VAL A 162 1.31 8.21 6.32
CA VAL A 162 1.08 7.56 7.62
C VAL A 162 1.58 6.11 7.56
N PRO A 163 2.91 5.87 7.58
CA PRO A 163 3.47 4.53 7.39
C PRO A 163 3.20 3.58 8.57
N ASN A 164 2.94 4.14 9.75
CA ASN A 164 2.72 3.36 10.99
C ASN A 164 1.27 2.85 11.16
N ASP A 165 0.39 3.12 10.20
CA ASP A 165 -1.01 2.67 10.26
C ASP A 165 -1.17 1.27 9.66
N TYR A 166 -1.47 0.28 10.50
CA TYR A 166 -1.58 -1.12 10.05
C TYR A 166 -2.69 -1.33 9.02
N ARG A 167 -3.74 -0.49 9.02
CA ARG A 167 -4.89 -0.65 8.11
C ARG A 167 -4.56 -0.25 6.69
N SER A 168 -3.66 0.71 6.51
CA SER A 168 -3.24 1.20 5.18
C SER A 168 -4.39 1.49 4.19
N GLU A 169 -5.57 1.87 4.69
CA GLU A 169 -6.80 2.12 3.91
C GLU A 169 -7.17 3.61 3.93
N GLU A 170 -7.75 4.10 2.83
CA GLU A 170 -8.21 5.48 2.71
C GLU A 170 -9.66 5.62 3.22
N PHE A 171 -9.86 6.56 4.15
CA PHE A 171 -11.14 7.08 4.66
C PHE A 171 -12.45 6.37 4.24
N GLY A 172 -12.97 5.48 5.10
CA GLY A 172 -14.42 5.25 5.20
C GLY A 172 -14.93 3.81 5.08
N GLY A 173 -14.11 2.84 4.67
CA GLY A 173 -14.45 1.42 4.73
C GLY A 173 -13.85 0.75 5.97
N TYR A 174 -14.09 1.25 7.18
CA TYR A 174 -13.43 0.78 8.39
C TYR A 174 -13.61 -0.74 8.60
N GLY A 175 -12.60 -1.55 8.24
CA GLY A 175 -12.52 -2.98 8.57
C GLY A 175 -12.98 -3.96 7.49
N SER A 176 -13.18 -3.53 6.24
CA SER A 176 -13.65 -4.44 5.16
C SER A 176 -12.54 -4.98 4.27
N GLY A 177 -11.30 -4.51 4.36
CA GLY A 177 -10.18 -5.06 3.58
C GLY A 177 -9.78 -6.46 4.04
N LEU A 178 -9.43 -7.35 3.11
CA LEU A 178 -9.04 -8.72 3.41
C LEU A 178 -7.82 -8.77 4.35
N THR A 179 -6.83 -7.92 4.13
CA THR A 179 -5.64 -7.80 5.00
C THR A 179 -5.99 -7.29 6.39
N THR A 180 -6.77 -6.21 6.48
CA THR A 180 -7.28 -5.65 7.74
C THR A 180 -8.09 -6.70 8.52
N PHE A 181 -8.92 -7.49 7.83
CA PHE A 181 -9.69 -8.59 8.43
C PHE A 181 -8.76 -9.64 9.06
N PHE A 182 -7.74 -10.10 8.34
CA PHE A 182 -6.78 -11.06 8.90
C PHE A 182 -6.04 -10.51 10.11
N ILE A 183 -5.63 -9.24 10.09
CA ILE A 183 -4.97 -8.60 11.23
C ILE A 183 -5.93 -8.50 12.42
N GLN A 184 -7.18 -8.08 12.18
CA GLN A 184 -8.21 -8.01 13.23
C GLN A 184 -8.55 -9.38 13.82
N ALA A 185 -8.56 -10.44 13.01
CA ALA A 185 -8.72 -11.80 13.50
C ALA A 185 -7.55 -12.21 14.42
N HIS A 186 -6.31 -11.84 14.09
CA HIS A 186 -5.17 -12.15 14.96
C HIS A 186 -5.17 -11.31 16.24
N LEU A 187 -5.65 -10.07 16.19
CA LEU A 187 -5.86 -9.22 17.36
C LEU A 187 -6.95 -9.79 18.28
N SER A 188 -8.07 -10.28 17.72
CA SER A 188 -9.16 -10.88 18.51
C SER A 188 -8.78 -12.24 19.09
N LEU A 189 -7.91 -12.99 18.43
CA LEU A 189 -7.32 -14.23 18.95
C LEU A 189 -6.22 -14.00 20.00
N GLY A 190 -5.79 -12.76 20.24
CA GLY A 190 -4.70 -12.43 21.16
C GLY A 190 -3.30 -12.83 20.66
N THR A 191 -3.18 -13.21 19.39
CA THR A 191 -1.92 -13.60 18.74
C THR A 191 -1.10 -12.41 18.25
N ALA A 192 -1.74 -11.26 18.07
CA ALA A 192 -1.11 -9.98 17.77
C ALA A 192 -1.54 -8.94 18.82
N TRP A 193 -0.68 -7.96 19.08
CA TRP A 193 -0.94 -6.84 20.00
C TRP A 193 -0.35 -5.53 19.44
N GLU A 194 -0.68 -4.40 20.09
CA GLU A 194 -0.12 -3.07 19.78
C GLU A 194 -0.34 -2.56 18.34
N ALA A 195 -1.44 -2.94 17.70
CA ALA A 195 -1.78 -2.45 16.38
C ALA A 195 -2.07 -0.94 16.39
N LYS A 196 -1.23 -0.16 15.69
CA LYS A 196 -1.34 1.31 15.59
C LYS A 196 -2.23 1.69 14.41
N THR A 197 -3.26 2.49 14.65
CA THR A 197 -4.11 3.03 13.59
C THR A 197 -4.40 4.51 13.80
N THR A 198 -4.70 5.22 12.71
CA THR A 198 -5.00 6.66 12.78
C THR A 198 -6.49 6.90 12.62
N ASN A 199 -7.05 7.75 13.47
CA ASN A 199 -8.46 8.12 13.37
C ASN A 199 -8.70 9.03 12.15
N SER A 200 -9.72 8.73 11.34
CA SER A 200 -10.11 9.50 10.16
C SER A 200 -10.44 10.95 10.49
N THR A 201 -10.99 11.22 11.68
CA THR A 201 -11.27 12.60 12.11
C THR A 201 -9.99 13.41 12.24
N MET A 202 -8.93 12.83 12.81
CA MET A 202 -7.64 13.49 12.99
C MET A 202 -6.99 13.85 11.67
N ILE A 203 -7.07 12.95 10.68
CA ILE A 203 -6.48 13.16 9.36
C ILE A 203 -7.31 14.20 8.59
N LYS A 204 -8.65 14.14 8.64
CA LYS A 204 -9.53 15.19 8.11
C LYS A 204 -9.20 16.56 8.69
N ASP A 205 -8.94 16.64 9.99
CA ASP A 205 -8.54 17.89 10.63
C ASP A 205 -7.12 18.35 10.25
N ALA A 206 -6.18 17.42 10.09
CA ALA A 206 -4.82 17.71 9.63
C ALA A 206 -4.84 18.32 8.22
N ILE A 207 -5.66 17.73 7.37
CA ILE A 207 -5.97 18.20 6.02
C ILE A 207 -6.59 19.61 6.07
N LYS A 208 -7.64 19.82 6.88
CA LYS A 208 -8.29 21.14 7.03
C LYS A 208 -7.28 22.22 7.45
N GLN A 209 -6.36 21.89 8.36
CA GLN A 209 -5.30 22.79 8.78
C GLN A 209 -4.25 23.06 7.69
N ALA A 210 -3.85 22.03 6.93
CA ALA A 210 -2.91 22.17 5.83
C ALA A 210 -3.45 23.13 4.76
N VAL A 211 -4.73 23.00 4.39
CA VAL A 211 -5.41 23.89 3.43
C VAL A 211 -5.48 25.32 3.97
N LYS A 212 -5.95 25.51 5.20
CA LYS A 212 -6.09 26.83 5.83
C LYS A 212 -4.76 27.57 5.95
N ARG A 213 -3.67 26.84 6.26
CA ARG A 213 -2.34 27.40 6.50
C ARG A 213 -1.44 27.39 5.27
N LYS A 214 -1.89 26.80 4.14
CA LYS A 214 -1.08 26.57 2.93
C LYS A 214 0.27 25.89 3.21
N ARG A 215 0.31 24.99 4.21
CA ARG A 215 1.50 24.21 4.58
C ARG A 215 1.43 22.82 3.95
N LEU A 216 2.58 22.16 3.86
CA LEU A 216 2.64 20.78 3.39
C LEU A 216 1.87 19.87 4.35
N LEU A 217 1.06 18.97 3.80
CA LEU A 217 0.23 18.04 4.57
C LEU A 217 1.07 17.19 5.53
N ARG A 218 2.27 16.78 5.10
CA ARG A 218 3.19 15.96 5.89
C ARG A 218 3.56 16.62 7.23
N ASP A 219 3.78 17.94 7.23
CA ASP A 219 4.11 18.70 8.45
C ASP A 219 2.93 18.79 9.42
N CYS A 220 1.70 18.89 8.89
CA CYS A 220 0.48 18.96 9.70
C CYS A 220 0.10 17.60 10.30
N ILE A 221 0.45 16.51 9.61
CA ILE A 221 0.21 15.14 10.07
C ILE A 221 1.26 14.73 11.11
N ALA A 222 2.54 15.05 10.90
CA ALA A 222 3.63 14.66 11.81
C ALA A 222 3.36 15.09 13.26
N GLY A 223 2.91 16.33 13.49
CA GLY A 223 2.59 16.83 14.83
C GLY A 223 1.33 16.24 15.48
N LYS A 224 0.54 15.44 14.75
CA LYS A 224 -0.68 14.79 15.25
C LYS A 224 -0.53 13.28 15.45
N ILE A 225 0.34 12.62 14.68
CA ILE A 225 0.62 11.17 14.80
C ILE A 225 1.19 10.82 16.17
N GLU A 226 2.08 11.64 16.74
CA GLU A 226 2.65 11.40 18.08
C GLU A 226 1.59 11.34 19.18
N LYS A 227 0.40 11.92 18.96
CA LYS A 227 -0.70 11.96 19.92
C LYS A 227 -1.74 10.87 19.71
N SER A 228 -1.69 10.12 18.60
CA SER A 228 -2.72 9.13 18.24
C SER A 228 -2.38 7.71 18.66
N HIS A 229 -1.40 7.50 19.54
CA HIS A 229 -0.97 6.18 19.97
C HIS A 229 -1.95 5.46 20.93
N GLU A 230 -3.13 6.03 21.20
CA GLU A 230 -4.11 5.41 22.07
C GLU A 230 -5.05 4.43 21.33
N PHE A 231 -4.75 3.15 21.55
CA PHE A 231 -5.65 2.03 21.87
C PHE A 231 -6.92 1.78 21.05
N HIS A 232 -7.01 0.55 20.55
CA HIS A 232 -8.24 -0.22 20.32
C HIS A 232 -7.86 -1.72 20.21
N VAL A 233 -8.40 -2.68 20.97
CA VAL A 233 -9.72 -2.78 21.64
C VAL A 233 -9.66 -3.80 22.80
N LYS A 234 -10.43 -3.50 23.86
CA LYS A 234 -11.09 -4.31 24.92
C LYS A 234 -10.34 -5.45 25.61
#